data_AF-A0A354UW82-F1
#
_entry.id   AF-A0A354UW82-F1
#
_cell.length_a   1.000
_cell.length_b   1.000
_cell.length_c   1.000
_cell.angle_alpha   90.00
_cell.angle_beta   90.00
_cell.angle_gamma   90.00
#
_symmetry.space_group_name_H-M   'P 1'
#
loop_
_entity.id
_entity.type
_entity.pdbx_description
1 polymer ?
#
loop_
_entity_poly.entity_id
_entity_poly.type
_entity_poly.pdbx_seq_one_letter_code
_entity_poly.pdbx_strand_id
1 'polypeptide(L)' 'VERALLIELKTVTALNEAHHAQCINYLKASGLKLGLLLNFGMKRLEIKCVANTV' A
#
# COMPACT_ATOMS: atom_id res chain seq x y z
N VAL A 1 -1.43 -14.88 -13.07
CA VAL A 1 -1.23 -13.98 -11.91
C VAL A 1 -2.04 -12.73 -12.19
N GLU A 2 -3.36 -12.82 -12.01
CA GLU A 2 -4.29 -11.76 -12.35
C GLU A 2 -4.09 -10.51 -11.47
N ARG A 3 -4.50 -9.34 -11.97
CA ARG A 3 -4.50 -8.03 -11.30
C ARG A 3 -5.34 -8.05 -10.01
N ALA A 4 -4.86 -8.72 -8.97
CA ALA A 4 -5.58 -8.93 -7.71
C ALA A 4 -5.02 -8.11 -6.55
N LEU A 5 -3.86 -7.48 -6.75
CA LEU A 5 -3.09 -6.84 -5.69
C LEU A 5 -2.51 -5.51 -6.15
N LEU A 6 -2.76 -4.45 -5.38
CA LEU A 6 -2.12 -3.16 -5.55
C LEU A 6 -0.79 -3.15 -4.78
N ILE A 7 0.30 -2.70 -5.40
CA ILE A 7 1.61 -2.59 -4.73
C ILE A 7 2.10 -1.15 -4.87
N GLU A 8 2.41 -0.53 -3.74
CA GLU A 8 3.01 0.80 -3.67
C GLU A 8 4.40 0.73 -3.07
N LEU A 9 5.39 1.25 -3.81
CA LEU A 9 6.77 1.39 -3.35
C LEU A 9 6.97 2.80 -2.78
N LYS A 10 7.60 2.89 -1.61
CA LYS A 10 7.98 4.16 -0.99
C LYS A 10 9.43 4.11 -0.51
N THR A 11 10.04 5.28 -0.39
CA THR A 11 11.40 5.45 0.12
C THR A 11 11.38 6.53 1.19
N VAL A 12 10.72 6.23 2.31
CA VAL A 12 10.43 7.17 3.40
C VAL A 12 11.02 6.69 4.71
N THR A 13 11.26 7.60 5.65
CA THR A 13 11.78 7.26 6.98
C THR A 13 10.76 6.50 7.83
N ALA A 14 9.46 6.68 7.58
CA ALA A 14 8.38 5.91 8.17
C ALA A 14 7.11 5.97 7.30
N LEU A 15 6.33 4.88 7.28
CA LEU A 15 4.97 4.93 6.79
C LEU A 15 4.08 5.72 7.75
N ASN A 16 3.12 6.48 7.23
CA ASN A 16 2.19 7.30 8.01
C ASN A 16 0.75 7.11 7.52
N GLU A 17 -0.19 7.80 8.15
CA GLU A 17 -1.61 7.70 7.81
C GLU A 17 -1.94 8.22 6.41
N ALA A 18 -1.20 9.22 5.91
CA ALA A 18 -1.41 9.73 4.56
C ALA A 18 -1.09 8.66 3.51
N HIS A 19 -0.02 7.89 3.70
CA HIS A 19 0.32 6.74 2.84
C HIS A 19 -0.79 5.67 2.85
N HIS A 20 -1.38 5.42 4.01
CA HIS A 20 -2.49 4.47 4.15
C HIS A 20 -3.75 4.96 3.45
N ALA A 21 -4.13 6.22 3.66
CA ALA A 21 -5.29 6.84 3.03
C ALA A 21 -5.15 6.89 1.50
N GLN A 22 -3.96 7.19 1.00
CA GLN A 22 -3.64 7.14 -0.43
C GLN A 22 -3.88 5.74 -1.01
N CYS A 23 -3.34 4.70 -0.35
CA CYS A 23 -3.53 3.31 -0.77
C CYS A 23 -5.01 2.92 -0.79
N ILE A 24 -5.80 3.31 0.21
CA ILE A 24 -7.25 3.05 0.23
C ILE A 24 -7.95 3.73 -0.95
N ASN A 25 -7.61 4.97 -1.28
CA ASN A 25 -8.21 5.68 -2.40
C ASN A 25 -7.93 4.97 -3.73
N TYR A 26 -6.71 4.48 -3.92
CA TYR A 26 -6.39 3.71 -5.11
C TYR A 26 -7.04 2.33 -5.14
N LEU A 27 -7.18 1.64 -4.00
CA LEU A 27 -7.95 0.41 -3.91
C LEU A 27 -9.40 0.62 -4.36
N LYS A 28 -10.06 1.69 -3.86
CA LYS A 28 -11.41 2.06 -4.27
C LYS A 28 -11.49 2.41 -5.76
N ALA A 29 -10.56 3.20 -6.28
CA ALA A 29 -10.55 3.61 -7.68
C ALA A 29 -10.27 2.45 -8.66
N SER A 30 -9.45 1.47 -8.24
CA SER A 30 -9.09 0.30 -9.05
C SER A 30 -10.07 -0.87 -8.91
N GLY A 31 -10.97 -0.84 -7.93
CA GLY A 31 -11.85 -1.97 -7.59
C GLY A 31 -11.11 -3.14 -6.92
N LEU A 32 -9.86 -2.94 -6.51
CA LEU A 32 -9.06 -3.94 -5.82
C LEU A 32 -9.34 -3.92 -4.32
N LYS A 33 -9.25 -5.08 -3.69
CA LYS A 33 -9.54 -5.25 -2.25
C LYS A 33 -8.30 -5.26 -1.37
N LEU A 34 -7.13 -5.53 -1.95
CA LEU A 34 -5.90 -5.72 -1.20
C LEU A 34 -4.76 -4.91 -1.81
N GLY A 35 -4.00 -4.25 -0.94
CA GLY A 35 -2.83 -3.46 -1.28
C GLY A 35 -1.65 -3.76 -0.33
N LEU A 36 -0.43 -3.59 -0.83
CA LEU A 36 0.81 -3.63 -0.06
C LEU A 36 1.57 -2.32 -0.19
N LEU A 37 1.92 -1.74 0.95
CA LEU A 37 2.89 -0.65 1.04
C LEU A 37 4.25 -1.24 1.38
N LEU A 38 5.22 -1.05 0.49
CA LEU A 38 6.59 -1.50 0.64
C LEU A 38 7.50 -0.28 0.80
N ASN A 39 8.10 -0.13 1.98
CA ASN A 39 9.01 0.98 2.27
C ASN A 39 10.47 0.52 2.25
N PHE A 40 11.22 1.01 1.26
CA PHE A 40 12.64 0.78 1.04
C PHE A 40 13.52 1.92 1.56
N GLY A 41 12.95 2.93 2.24
CA GLY A 41 13.68 4.07 2.78
C GLY A 41 14.49 3.78 4.05
N MET A 42 14.39 2.54 4.55
CA MET A 42 14.99 2.11 5.81
C MET A 42 16.02 1.00 5.57
N LYS A 43 16.85 0.71 6.59
CA LYS A 43 17.85 -0.38 6.54
C LYS A 43 17.21 -1.76 6.29
N ARG A 44 15.92 -1.92 6.57
CA ARG A 44 15.14 -3.14 6.33
C ARG A 44 13.87 -2.75 5.60
N LEU A 45 13.40 -3.65 4.75
CA LEU A 45 12.12 -3.50 4.08
C LEU A 45 10.99 -3.51 5.11
N GLU A 46 10.21 -2.45 5.15
CA GLU A 46 8.95 -2.37 5.89
C GLU A 46 7.80 -2.72 4.94
N ILE A 47 6.90 -3.61 5.37
CA ILE A 47 5.77 -4.09 4.59
C ILE A 47 4.50 -3.87 5.40
N LYS A 48 3.51 -3.18 4.82
CA LYS A 48 2.20 -2.98 5.43
C LYS A 48 1.08 -3.41 4.49
N CYS A 49 0.23 -4.31 4.95
CA CYS A 49 -0.98 -4.71 4.23
C CYS A 49 -2.09 -3.70 4.45
N VAL A 50 -2.83 -3.39 3.38
CA VAL A 50 -3.99 -2.50 3.38
C VAL A 50 -5.14 -3.23 2.71
N ALA A 51 -6.27 -3.34 3.39
CA ALA A 51 -7.46 -3.98 2.85
C ALA A 51 -8.60 -2.96 2.76
N ASN A 52 -9.30 -2.95 1.62
CA ASN A 52 -10.55 -2.23 1.47
C ASN A 52 -11.70 -3.23 1.65
N THR A 53 -12.41 -3.12 2.77
CA THR A 53 -13.53 -4.01 3.15
C THR A 53 -14.90 -3.46 2.74
N VAL A 54 -14.93 -2.34 2.02
CA VAL A 54 -16.16 -1.72 1.48
C VAL A 54 -16.64 -2.49 0.27
#